data_AF-A0A4R3TIN0-F1
#
_entry.id   AF-A0A4R3TIN0-F1
#
_cell.length_a   1.000
_cell.length_b   1.000
_cell.length_c   1.000
_cell.angle_alpha   90.00
_cell.angle_beta   90.00
_cell.angle_gamma   90.00
#
_symmetry.space_group_name_H-M   'P 1'
#
loop_
_entity.id
_entity.type
_entity.pdbx_description
1 polymer ?
#
loop_
_entity_poly.entity_id
_entity_poly.type
_entity_poly.pdbx_seq_one_letter_code
_entity_poly.pdbx_strand_id
1 'polypeptide(L)'
;MDHMDNAQASGTVTIDGIPENQFRTAIEAMLREGRADEAARRLKDELVFLCGEGLPLPARFRFIAAQDVSVSGWPRLIERIGELDRPGDPITAIGIDICQGPTETGRPFYETAFYTDRAWPFSRAGRLDLAAACGADSPAWQGAAEDNGDTLNVTGLEDLHAVIAAIGKLCESGMATIEEQRACIVGACHLAVLTHQAIRDAAMAEGLPRPMALLVGSDGGYPGFEAAALAAAEGPPRNAPPAAPSEPAKDAQRPAEQAAAIPGDNSETWPEAWHLPPPGLHVTGTQLRRRLVTQESIAELDAETSPSLLNRVFGGLRRKK
;
A
#
# COMPACT_ATOMS: atom_id res chain seq x y z
N MET A 1 24.57 36.89 30.28
CA MET A 1 24.11 36.60 28.91
C MET A 1 25.24 35.82 28.27
N ASP A 2 25.26 34.52 28.54
CA ASP A 2 26.21 33.61 27.93
C ASP A 2 25.70 33.33 26.51
N HIS A 3 26.44 33.83 25.53
CA HIS A 3 26.31 33.41 24.14
C HIS A 3 26.69 31.93 24.10
N MET A 4 25.70 31.05 24.05
CA MET A 4 25.91 29.68 23.63
C MET A 4 26.36 29.71 22.17
N ASP A 5 27.64 29.43 21.97
CA ASP A 5 28.20 28.94 20.72
C ASP A 5 27.47 27.65 20.33
N ASN A 6 26.30 27.78 19.70
CA ASN A 6 25.75 26.72 18.87
C ASN A 6 26.60 26.68 17.60
N ALA A 7 27.76 26.04 17.71
CA ALA A 7 28.46 25.51 16.56
C ALA A 7 27.48 24.56 15.84
N GLN A 8 26.83 25.07 14.78
CA GLN A 8 26.12 24.25 13.81
C GLN A 8 27.12 23.23 13.30
N ALA A 9 27.04 22.02 13.82
CA ALA A 9 27.78 20.90 13.27
C ALA A 9 27.22 20.67 11.86
N SER A 10 27.94 21.16 10.86
CA SER A 10 27.81 20.80 9.45
C SER A 10 28.23 19.33 9.25
N GLY A 11 27.67 18.43 10.05
CA GLY A 11 27.92 17.00 10.00
C GLY A 11 27.06 16.37 8.91
N THR A 12 27.66 15.51 8.10
CA THR A 12 26.91 14.64 7.18
C THR A 12 26.02 13.71 8.00
N VAL A 13 24.71 13.71 7.73
CA VAL A 13 23.78 12.78 8.39
C VAL A 13 24.11 11.36 7.94
N THR A 14 24.28 10.47 8.91
CA THR A 14 24.49 9.03 8.69
C THR A 14 23.38 8.22 9.35
N ILE A 15 22.97 7.15 8.69
CA ILE A 15 21.90 6.23 9.12
C ILE A 15 22.47 4.83 8.97
N ASP A 16 22.41 4.00 10.01
CA ASP A 16 23.04 2.66 9.99
C ASP A 16 24.52 2.69 9.55
N GLY A 17 25.26 3.72 9.99
CA GLY A 17 26.68 3.90 9.67
C GLY A 17 26.99 4.29 8.21
N ILE A 18 25.98 4.50 7.36
CA ILE A 18 26.16 4.95 5.96
C ILE A 18 25.60 6.37 5.74
N PRO A 19 26.08 7.12 4.73
CA PRO A 19 25.52 8.42 4.38
C PRO A 19 24.02 8.36 4.06
N GLU A 20 23.28 9.40 4.43
CA GLU A 20 21.84 9.54 4.16
C GLU A 20 21.45 9.15 2.73
N ASN A 21 22.15 9.71 1.73
CA ASN A 21 21.81 9.49 0.32
C ASN A 21 21.92 8.01 -0.08
N GLN A 22 22.93 7.29 0.44
CA GLN A 22 23.09 5.86 0.22
C GLN A 22 22.00 5.06 0.92
N PHE A 23 21.64 5.45 2.14
CA PHE A 23 20.53 4.83 2.88
C PHE A 23 19.22 5.00 2.11
N ARG A 24 18.91 6.22 1.70
CA ARG A 24 17.71 6.56 0.92
C ARG A 24 17.65 5.77 -0.39
N THR A 25 18.71 5.81 -1.20
CA THR A 25 18.78 5.06 -2.47
C THR A 25 18.58 3.56 -2.24
N ALA A 26 19.08 2.99 -1.14
CA ALA A 26 18.84 1.59 -0.82
C ALA A 26 17.37 1.30 -0.51
N ILE A 27 16.66 2.18 0.20
CA ILE A 27 15.22 2.05 0.45
C ILE A 27 14.43 2.19 -0.87
N GLU A 28 14.74 3.19 -1.69
CA GLU A 28 14.10 3.38 -2.99
C GLU A 28 14.30 2.16 -3.91
N ALA A 29 15.52 1.58 -3.94
CA ALA A 29 15.81 0.37 -4.70
C ALA A 29 14.96 -0.82 -4.22
N MET A 30 14.82 -1.01 -2.90
CA MET A 30 13.93 -2.05 -2.36
C MET A 30 12.49 -1.85 -2.82
N LEU A 31 11.96 -0.62 -2.85
CA LEU A 31 10.62 -0.35 -3.37
C LEU A 31 10.49 -0.71 -4.85
N ARG A 32 11.43 -0.28 -5.70
CA ARG A 32 11.45 -0.60 -7.14
C ARG A 32 11.50 -2.12 -7.39
N GLU A 33 12.28 -2.84 -6.59
CA GLU A 33 12.44 -4.30 -6.67
C GLU A 33 11.25 -5.10 -6.09
N GLY A 34 10.22 -4.44 -5.55
CA GLY A 34 9.09 -5.11 -4.91
C GLY A 34 9.37 -5.66 -3.51
N ARG A 35 10.44 -5.20 -2.87
CA ARG A 35 10.89 -5.58 -1.52
C ARG A 35 10.41 -4.59 -0.46
N ALA A 36 9.20 -4.06 -0.60
CA ALA A 36 8.63 -3.05 0.31
C ALA A 36 8.58 -3.54 1.76
N ASP A 37 8.28 -4.82 1.99
CA ASP A 37 8.23 -5.39 3.34
C ASP A 37 9.63 -5.48 3.99
N GLU A 38 10.69 -5.64 3.19
CA GLU A 38 12.08 -5.56 3.66
C GLU A 38 12.49 -4.13 3.98
N ALA A 39 12.12 -3.17 3.13
CA ALA A 39 12.33 -1.75 3.39
C ALA A 39 11.65 -1.32 4.71
N ALA A 40 10.41 -1.76 4.94
CA ALA A 40 9.67 -1.49 6.16
C ALA A 40 10.38 -2.04 7.40
N ARG A 41 10.89 -3.27 7.35
CA ARG A 41 11.66 -3.88 8.46
C ARG A 41 12.95 -3.09 8.75
N ARG A 42 13.71 -2.77 7.70
CA ARG A 42 14.96 -2.00 7.85
C ARG A 42 14.71 -0.62 8.47
N LEU A 43 13.65 0.07 8.05
CA LEU A 43 13.26 1.36 8.63
C LEU A 43 12.82 1.20 10.09
N LYS A 44 12.09 0.12 10.43
CA LYS A 44 11.69 -0.17 11.81
C LYS A 44 12.89 -0.39 12.74
N ASP A 45 13.96 -1.01 12.27
CA ASP A 45 15.19 -1.18 13.06
C ASP A 45 15.81 0.18 13.42
N GLU A 46 15.81 1.14 12.50
CA GLU A 46 16.28 2.50 12.74
C GLU A 46 15.34 3.29 13.67
N LEU A 47 14.02 3.13 13.50
CA LEU A 47 13.02 3.82 14.31
C LEU A 47 13.08 3.46 15.80
N VAL A 48 13.64 2.31 16.18
CA VAL A 48 13.87 1.95 17.59
C VAL A 48 14.67 3.01 18.34
N PHE A 49 15.59 3.71 17.65
CA PHE A 49 16.46 4.71 18.24
C PHE A 49 15.93 6.14 18.15
N LEU A 50 14.85 6.36 17.39
CA LEU A 50 14.34 7.69 17.06
C LEU A 50 12.95 7.96 17.65
N CYS A 51 12.29 6.93 18.21
CA CYS A 51 10.91 6.99 18.67
C CYS A 51 10.78 6.82 20.18
N GLY A 52 10.07 7.72 20.86
CA GLY A 52 9.78 7.58 22.29
C GLY A 52 9.69 8.90 23.04
N GLU A 53 9.53 8.82 24.35
CA GLU A 53 9.57 9.99 25.22
C GLU A 53 10.96 10.65 25.16
N GLY A 54 10.99 11.96 24.88
CA GLY A 54 12.22 12.73 24.75
C GLY A 54 13.00 12.53 23.45
N LEU A 55 12.49 11.71 22.52
CA LEU A 55 13.09 11.51 21.20
C LEU A 55 12.34 12.30 20.11
N PRO A 56 12.95 12.55 18.93
CA PRO A 56 12.36 13.42 17.91
C PRO A 56 11.05 12.90 17.30
N LEU A 57 10.84 11.57 17.26
CA LEU A 57 9.61 10.98 16.73
C LEU A 57 8.71 10.44 17.84
N PRO A 58 7.38 10.54 17.69
CA PRO A 58 6.45 9.92 18.61
C PRO A 58 6.53 8.40 18.53
N ALA A 59 6.22 7.73 19.65
CA ALA A 59 6.23 6.27 19.76
C ALA A 59 5.40 5.56 18.68
N ARG A 60 4.37 6.24 18.11
CA ARG A 60 3.51 5.69 17.07
C ARG A 60 4.27 5.25 15.82
N PHE A 61 5.34 5.94 15.41
CA PHE A 61 6.18 5.52 14.27
C PHE A 61 6.69 4.09 14.41
N ARG A 62 6.95 3.63 15.65
CA ARG A 62 7.43 2.28 15.92
C ARG A 62 6.37 1.20 15.69
N PHE A 63 5.11 1.52 15.95
CA PHE A 63 4.04 0.53 16.03
C PHE A 63 3.14 0.50 14.81
N ILE A 64 3.05 1.61 14.08
CA ILE A 64 2.22 1.67 12.87
C ILE A 64 2.69 0.66 11.82
N ALA A 65 1.74 0.11 11.09
CA ALA A 65 1.94 -0.80 9.98
C ALA A 65 0.98 -0.48 8.83
N ALA A 66 1.22 -1.05 7.65
CA ALA A 66 0.41 -0.78 6.46
C ALA A 66 -1.09 -1.11 6.66
N GLN A 67 -1.39 -2.11 7.49
CA GLN A 67 -2.77 -2.48 7.87
C GLN A 67 -3.52 -1.39 8.68
N ASP A 68 -2.80 -0.44 9.28
CA ASP A 68 -3.40 0.70 10.00
C ASP A 68 -3.69 1.87 9.06
N VAL A 69 -3.34 1.74 7.78
CA VAL A 69 -3.52 2.74 6.73
C VAL A 69 -4.70 2.33 5.86
N SER A 70 -5.65 3.25 5.67
CA SER A 70 -6.84 2.98 4.87
C SER A 70 -6.75 3.66 3.51
N VAL A 71 -6.90 2.86 2.44
CA VAL A 71 -7.04 3.35 1.07
C VAL A 71 -8.52 3.32 0.70
N SER A 72 -9.02 4.44 0.20
CA SER A 72 -10.43 4.62 -0.20
C SER A 72 -10.53 5.23 -1.59
N GLY A 73 -11.72 5.19 -2.19
CA GLY A 73 -11.97 5.74 -3.52
C GLY A 73 -11.85 4.72 -4.67
N TRP A 74 -11.63 3.44 -4.35
CA TRP A 74 -11.46 2.37 -5.35
C TRP A 74 -12.61 2.24 -6.37
N PRO A 75 -13.90 2.33 -5.99
CA PRO A 75 -14.99 2.31 -6.97
C PRO A 75 -14.92 3.48 -7.96
N ARG A 76 -14.56 4.68 -7.48
CA ARG A 76 -14.41 5.86 -8.33
C ARG A 76 -13.21 5.74 -9.26
N LEU A 77 -12.12 5.13 -8.80
CA LEU A 77 -10.97 4.80 -9.64
C LEU A 77 -11.38 3.90 -10.81
N ILE A 78 -12.12 2.82 -10.56
CA ILE A 78 -12.59 1.89 -11.60
C ILE A 78 -13.54 2.58 -12.58
N GLU A 79 -14.47 3.39 -12.08
CA GLU A 79 -15.36 4.20 -12.92
C GLU A 79 -14.56 5.12 -13.83
N ARG A 80 -13.58 5.85 -13.27
CA ARG A 80 -12.74 6.78 -14.05
C ARG A 80 -11.93 6.07 -15.13
N ILE A 81 -11.41 4.88 -14.86
CA ILE A 81 -10.75 4.04 -15.89
C ILE A 81 -11.72 3.76 -17.05
N GLY A 82 -12.95 3.36 -16.74
CA GLY A 82 -13.97 3.10 -17.76
C GLY A 82 -14.39 4.33 -18.56
N GLU A 83 -14.42 5.52 -17.92
CA GLU A 83 -14.67 6.81 -18.60
C GLU A 83 -13.55 7.19 -19.58
N LEU A 84 -12.30 6.87 -19.24
CA LEU A 84 -11.11 7.23 -20.01
C LEU A 84 -10.75 6.21 -21.10
N ASP A 85 -11.23 4.98 -20.98
CA ASP A 85 -10.93 3.92 -21.95
C ASP A 85 -11.38 4.26 -23.37
N ARG A 86 -10.49 3.98 -24.32
CA ARG A 86 -10.78 4.08 -25.75
C ARG A 86 -10.60 2.72 -26.43
N PRO A 87 -11.44 2.35 -27.42
CA PRO A 87 -11.24 1.13 -28.20
C PRO A 87 -9.84 1.08 -28.82
N GLY A 88 -9.05 0.06 -28.47
CA GLY A 88 -7.68 -0.12 -28.96
C GLY A 88 -6.60 0.68 -28.21
N ASP A 89 -6.99 1.55 -27.28
CA ASP A 89 -6.09 2.38 -26.47
C ASP A 89 -6.63 2.48 -25.01
N PRO A 90 -6.73 1.34 -24.29
CA PRO A 90 -7.24 1.33 -22.93
C PRO A 90 -6.23 1.93 -21.96
N ILE A 91 -6.70 2.37 -20.79
CA ILE A 91 -5.79 2.65 -19.67
C ILE A 91 -5.12 1.33 -19.23
N THR A 92 -3.80 1.35 -19.17
CA THR A 92 -2.91 0.21 -18.87
C THR A 92 -1.98 0.46 -17.68
N ALA A 93 -1.92 1.69 -17.17
CA ALA A 93 -1.31 1.97 -15.88
C ALA A 93 -1.98 3.13 -15.14
N ILE A 94 -1.78 3.12 -13.83
CA ILE A 94 -2.18 4.17 -12.89
C ILE A 94 -0.93 4.57 -12.11
N GLY A 95 -0.66 5.87 -12.01
CA GLY A 95 0.32 6.41 -11.08
C GLY A 95 -0.37 7.07 -9.90
N ILE A 96 0.09 6.80 -8.69
CA ILE A 96 -0.34 7.50 -7.47
C ILE A 96 0.85 8.30 -6.95
N ASP A 97 0.74 9.62 -7.01
CA ASP A 97 1.76 10.52 -6.48
C ASP A 97 1.41 10.99 -5.06
N ILE A 98 2.40 10.93 -4.17
CA ILE A 98 2.32 11.46 -2.81
C ILE A 98 2.78 12.91 -2.87
N CYS A 99 1.82 13.81 -3.03
CA CYS A 99 2.07 15.23 -3.12
C CYS A 99 2.09 15.86 -1.71
N GLN A 100 2.94 16.87 -1.53
CA GLN A 100 2.86 17.73 -0.36
C GLN A 100 1.58 18.56 -0.44
N GLY A 101 0.67 18.38 0.53
CA GLY A 101 -0.50 19.24 0.62
C GLY A 101 -0.13 20.67 0.99
N PRO A 102 -1.09 21.62 0.89
CA PRO A 102 -0.86 23.00 1.31
C PRO A 102 -0.33 23.05 2.74
N THR A 103 0.68 23.90 2.97
CA THR A 103 1.49 23.99 4.20
C THR A 103 0.70 24.16 5.50
N GLU A 104 -0.57 24.55 5.40
CA GLU A 104 -1.48 24.80 6.52
C GLU A 104 -2.07 23.53 7.13
N THR A 105 -2.27 22.46 6.35
CA THR A 105 -2.88 21.22 6.85
C THR A 105 -1.85 20.17 7.23
N GLY A 106 -0.67 20.20 6.60
CA GLY A 106 0.37 19.17 6.75
C GLY A 106 -0.10 17.78 6.31
N ARG A 107 -1.24 17.69 5.63
CA ARG A 107 -1.81 16.44 5.14
C ARG A 107 -1.30 16.19 3.72
N PRO A 108 -0.81 14.99 3.39
CA PRO A 108 -0.50 14.65 2.01
C PRO A 108 -1.79 14.70 1.17
N PHE A 109 -1.63 15.09 -0.08
CA PHE A 109 -2.64 14.93 -1.12
C PHE A 109 -2.14 13.83 -2.07
N TYR A 110 -3.06 13.05 -2.62
CA TYR A 110 -2.73 11.95 -3.53
C TYR A 110 -3.28 12.25 -4.91
N GLU A 111 -2.38 12.46 -5.87
CA GLU A 111 -2.76 12.62 -7.27
C GLU A 111 -2.78 11.26 -7.96
N THR A 112 -3.84 10.98 -8.70
CA THR A 112 -3.97 9.81 -9.56
C THR A 112 -3.73 10.23 -11.00
N ALA A 113 -2.72 9.67 -11.66
CA ALA A 113 -2.46 9.82 -13.08
C ALA A 113 -2.85 8.54 -13.84
N PHE A 114 -3.45 8.70 -15.02
CA PHE A 114 -3.89 7.58 -15.87
C PHE A 114 -3.07 7.49 -17.14
N TYR A 115 -2.56 6.31 -17.47
CA TYR A 115 -1.66 6.10 -18.60
C TYR A 115 -2.15 4.99 -19.52
N THR A 116 -1.87 5.16 -20.82
CA THR A 116 -2.01 4.14 -21.86
C THR A 116 -0.64 3.60 -22.27
N ASP A 117 -0.63 2.55 -23.08
CA ASP A 117 0.61 2.00 -23.64
C ASP A 117 1.33 2.95 -24.61
N ARG A 118 0.71 4.08 -24.98
CA ARG A 118 1.32 5.12 -25.81
C ARG A 118 2.42 5.88 -25.08
N ALA A 119 2.26 6.05 -23.77
CA ALA A 119 3.27 6.66 -22.92
C ALA A 119 4.45 5.70 -22.74
N TRP A 120 4.16 4.45 -22.42
CA TRP A 120 5.14 3.37 -22.23
C TRP A 120 4.43 2.01 -22.19
N PRO A 121 5.03 0.86 -22.58
CA PRO A 121 4.33 -0.42 -22.72
C PRO A 121 3.95 -1.11 -21.38
N PHE A 122 3.18 -0.43 -20.54
CA PHE A 122 2.79 -0.88 -19.21
C PHE A 122 2.06 -2.23 -19.20
N SER A 123 1.18 -2.48 -20.18
CA SER A 123 0.40 -3.73 -20.21
C SER A 123 1.25 -5.00 -20.36
N ARG A 124 2.49 -4.85 -20.84
CA ARG A 124 3.43 -5.96 -21.11
C ARG A 124 4.63 -5.98 -20.17
N ALA A 125 4.81 -4.91 -19.41
CA ALA A 125 5.98 -4.73 -18.57
C ALA A 125 5.91 -5.59 -17.31
N GLY A 126 6.99 -6.31 -17.04
CA GLY A 126 7.22 -6.95 -15.76
C GLY A 126 7.77 -5.96 -14.73
N ARG A 127 7.89 -6.43 -13.49
CA ARG A 127 8.50 -5.66 -12.40
C ARG A 127 9.92 -5.20 -12.70
N LEU A 128 10.73 -6.03 -13.35
CA LEU A 128 12.10 -5.67 -13.73
C LEU A 128 12.13 -4.53 -14.76
N ASP A 129 11.22 -4.54 -15.74
CA ASP A 129 11.12 -3.48 -16.75
C ASP A 129 10.70 -2.15 -16.11
N LEU A 130 9.71 -2.21 -15.22
CA LEU A 130 9.23 -1.05 -14.46
C LEU A 130 10.33 -0.51 -13.53
N ALA A 131 11.02 -1.37 -12.79
CA ALA A 131 12.10 -0.97 -11.90
C ALA A 131 13.24 -0.28 -12.66
N ALA A 132 13.61 -0.80 -13.83
CA ALA A 132 14.62 -0.18 -14.69
C ALA A 132 14.16 1.19 -15.22
N ALA A 133 12.89 1.29 -15.67
CA ALA A 133 12.34 2.54 -16.19
C ALA A 133 12.16 3.62 -15.10
N CYS A 134 11.69 3.25 -13.91
CA CYS A 134 11.59 4.15 -12.74
C CYS A 134 12.98 4.55 -12.17
N GLY A 135 14.03 3.82 -12.51
CA GLY A 135 15.41 4.15 -12.13
C GLY A 135 16.12 5.10 -13.09
N ALA A 136 15.49 5.44 -14.22
CA ALA A 136 16.03 6.41 -15.16
C ALA A 136 15.84 7.86 -14.65
N ASP A 137 16.69 8.78 -15.10
CA ASP A 137 16.63 10.20 -14.70
C ASP A 137 15.27 10.85 -14.98
N SER A 138 14.56 10.38 -16.01
CA SER A 138 13.18 10.76 -16.32
C SER A 138 12.48 9.56 -16.98
N PRO A 139 11.46 8.99 -16.32
CA PRO A 139 10.65 7.93 -16.91
C PRO A 139 9.93 8.42 -18.17
N ALA A 140 9.86 7.57 -19.20
CA ALA A 140 9.33 7.95 -20.51
C ALA A 140 7.85 8.41 -20.49
N TRP A 141 7.11 8.04 -19.45
CA TRP A 141 5.71 8.41 -19.26
C TRP A 141 5.51 9.74 -18.52
N GLN A 142 6.58 10.38 -18.03
CA GLN A 142 6.47 11.64 -17.32
C GLN A 142 5.86 12.73 -18.22
N GLY A 143 4.76 13.34 -17.77
CA GLY A 143 4.01 14.34 -18.55
C GLY A 143 3.15 13.75 -19.68
N ALA A 144 3.02 12.42 -19.77
CA ALA A 144 2.23 11.73 -20.79
C ALA A 144 0.96 11.05 -20.23
N ALA A 145 0.47 11.52 -19.07
CA ALA A 145 -0.82 11.08 -18.53
C ALA A 145 -1.96 11.51 -19.47
N GLU A 146 -2.92 10.62 -19.69
CA GLU A 146 -4.16 10.96 -20.42
C GLU A 146 -5.05 11.89 -19.58
N ASP A 147 -4.98 11.77 -18.26
CA ASP A 147 -5.74 12.54 -17.29
C ASP A 147 -5.10 12.45 -15.90
N ASN A 148 -5.35 13.45 -15.06
CA ASN A 148 -5.00 13.45 -13.64
C ASN A 148 -6.23 13.76 -12.79
N GLY A 149 -6.32 13.17 -11.61
CA GLY A 149 -7.42 13.39 -10.67
C GLY A 149 -7.06 13.04 -9.24
N ASP A 150 -8.07 12.97 -8.37
CA ASP A 150 -7.95 12.74 -6.92
C ASP A 150 -8.76 11.51 -6.49
N THR A 151 -8.75 10.47 -7.32
CA THR A 151 -9.68 9.33 -7.18
C THR A 151 -9.40 8.45 -5.97
N LEU A 152 -8.16 8.41 -5.49
CA LEU A 152 -7.78 7.66 -4.30
C LEU A 152 -7.43 8.60 -3.15
N ASN A 153 -7.74 8.16 -1.95
CA ASN A 153 -7.32 8.84 -0.73
C ASN A 153 -6.73 7.82 0.25
N VAL A 154 -5.64 8.22 0.92
CA VAL A 154 -4.96 7.41 1.92
C VAL A 154 -5.02 8.12 3.26
N THR A 155 -5.57 7.45 4.27
CA THR A 155 -5.81 8.02 5.60
C THR A 155 -5.17 7.17 6.69
N GLY A 156 -5.00 7.74 7.88
CA GLY A 156 -4.37 7.09 9.03
C GLY A 156 -2.91 7.48 9.25
N LEU A 157 -2.34 8.36 8.42
CA LEU A 157 -0.94 8.83 8.50
C LEU A 157 -0.82 10.33 8.80
N GLU A 158 -1.93 11.05 8.98
CA GLU A 158 -1.99 12.51 8.95
C GLU A 158 -1.17 13.18 10.05
N ASP A 159 -1.27 12.68 11.28
CA ASP A 159 -0.48 13.16 12.43
C ASP A 159 1.02 12.88 12.25
N LEU A 160 1.38 11.74 11.66
CA LEU A 160 2.78 11.40 11.40
C LEU A 160 3.37 12.29 10.29
N HIS A 161 2.61 12.54 9.22
CA HIS A 161 2.99 13.52 8.21
C HIS A 161 3.14 14.93 8.79
N ALA A 162 2.25 15.33 9.71
CA ALA A 162 2.37 16.62 10.39
C ALA A 162 3.65 16.74 11.22
N VAL A 163 4.07 15.66 11.90
CA VAL A 163 5.36 15.62 12.62
C VAL A 163 6.53 15.76 11.66
N ILE A 164 6.56 14.99 10.55
CA ILE A 164 7.63 15.07 9.57
C ILE A 164 7.69 16.45 8.91
N ALA A 165 6.54 17.05 8.59
CA ALA A 165 6.48 18.40 8.04
C ALA A 165 7.01 19.45 9.04
N ALA A 166 6.74 19.29 10.34
CA ALA A 166 7.26 20.18 11.37
C ALA A 166 8.79 20.08 11.49
N ILE A 167 9.34 18.86 11.51
CA ILE A 167 10.80 18.64 11.53
C ILE A 167 11.43 19.12 10.22
N GLY A 168 10.78 18.89 9.08
CA GLY A 168 11.23 19.35 7.76
C GLY A 168 11.43 20.87 7.72
N LYS A 169 10.50 21.65 8.31
CA LYS A 169 10.65 23.11 8.45
C LYS A 169 11.88 23.50 9.31
N LEU A 170 12.20 22.72 10.34
CA LEU A 170 13.42 22.93 11.13
C LEU A 170 14.68 22.61 10.30
N CYS A 171 14.65 21.57 9.47
CA CYS A 171 15.73 21.23 8.55
C CYS A 171 15.96 22.34 7.52
N GLU A 172 14.90 22.82 6.86
CA GLU A 172 14.94 23.89 5.85
C GLU A 172 15.48 25.20 6.41
N SER A 173 15.16 25.52 7.67
CA SER A 173 15.66 26.71 8.37
C SER A 173 17.05 26.54 8.98
N GLY A 174 17.68 25.36 8.85
CA GLY A 174 18.99 25.06 9.45
C GLY A 174 18.98 25.02 10.97
N MET A 175 17.81 24.87 11.59
CA MET A 175 17.60 24.82 13.04
C MET A 175 17.54 23.39 13.59
N ALA A 176 17.34 22.38 12.73
CA ALA A 176 17.31 20.99 13.14
C ALA A 176 18.69 20.47 13.54
N THR A 177 18.73 19.78 14.66
CA THR A 177 19.87 18.93 15.08
C THR A 177 20.09 17.78 14.10
N ILE A 178 21.28 17.15 14.15
CA ILE A 178 21.57 15.96 13.33
C ILE A 178 20.60 14.81 13.62
N GLU A 179 20.17 14.65 14.88
CA GLU A 179 19.22 13.62 15.27
C GLU A 179 17.82 13.89 14.70
N GLU A 180 17.37 15.14 14.73
CA GLU A 180 16.11 15.57 14.09
C GLU A 180 16.16 15.41 12.57
N GLN A 181 17.28 15.73 11.93
CA GLN A 181 17.46 15.49 10.50
C GLN A 181 17.36 13.99 10.18
N ARG A 182 18.06 13.13 10.93
CA ARG A 182 17.96 11.66 10.80
C ARG A 182 16.54 11.16 11.01
N ALA A 183 15.84 11.67 12.04
CA ALA A 183 14.45 11.36 12.31
C ALA A 183 13.52 11.76 11.15
N CYS A 184 13.72 12.95 10.59
CA CYS A 184 12.97 13.41 9.42
C CYS A 184 13.15 12.46 8.23
N ILE A 185 14.39 12.07 7.94
CA ILE A 185 14.72 11.18 6.83
C ILE A 185 14.10 9.80 7.01
N VAL A 186 14.36 9.14 8.15
CA VAL A 186 13.89 7.78 8.41
C VAL A 186 12.36 7.76 8.50
N GLY A 187 11.77 8.75 9.16
CA GLY A 187 10.33 8.90 9.29
C GLY A 187 9.65 9.13 7.94
N ALA A 188 10.16 10.04 7.09
CA ALA A 188 9.63 10.28 5.76
C ALA A 188 9.70 9.04 4.86
N CYS A 189 10.84 8.33 4.86
CA CYS A 189 10.98 7.06 4.15
C CYS A 189 9.99 6.02 4.67
N HIS A 190 9.75 5.96 5.97
CA HIS A 190 8.78 5.04 6.56
C HIS A 190 7.35 5.32 6.10
N LEU A 191 6.93 6.58 6.09
CA LEU A 191 5.59 6.95 5.60
C LEU A 191 5.41 6.62 4.12
N ALA A 192 6.41 6.90 3.28
CA ALA A 192 6.40 6.50 1.88
C ALA A 192 6.24 4.98 1.68
N VAL A 193 6.99 4.18 2.44
CA VAL A 193 6.90 2.71 2.39
C VAL A 193 5.53 2.21 2.87
N LEU A 194 4.97 2.78 3.94
CA LEU A 194 3.63 2.40 4.43
C LEU A 194 2.54 2.71 3.41
N THR A 195 2.60 3.88 2.77
CA THR A 195 1.67 4.25 1.70
C THR A 195 1.81 3.29 0.51
N HIS A 196 3.03 2.98 0.07
CA HIS A 196 3.29 2.02 -1.00
C HIS A 196 2.69 0.64 -0.69
N GLN A 197 2.94 0.11 0.52
CA GLN A 197 2.38 -1.16 0.97
C GLN A 197 0.85 -1.12 1.04
N ALA A 198 0.26 -0.07 1.61
CA ALA A 198 -1.19 0.06 1.74
C ALA A 198 -1.89 0.10 0.37
N ILE A 199 -1.33 0.83 -0.60
CA ILE A 199 -1.84 0.89 -1.97
C ILE A 199 -1.71 -0.47 -2.67
N ARG A 200 -0.55 -1.15 -2.53
CA ARG A 200 -0.35 -2.51 -3.04
C ARG A 200 -1.40 -3.47 -2.48
N ASP A 201 -1.57 -3.47 -1.16
CA ASP A 201 -2.45 -4.39 -0.46
C ASP A 201 -3.92 -4.13 -0.81
N ALA A 202 -4.33 -2.86 -0.91
CA ALA A 202 -5.65 -2.46 -1.40
C ALA A 202 -5.89 -2.92 -2.84
N ALA A 203 -4.90 -2.75 -3.72
CA ALA A 203 -5.00 -3.18 -5.11
C ALA A 203 -5.12 -4.70 -5.26
N MET A 204 -4.42 -5.47 -4.42
CA MET A 204 -4.56 -6.92 -4.36
C MET A 204 -5.92 -7.37 -3.81
N ALA A 205 -6.46 -6.66 -2.82
CA ALA A 205 -7.74 -7.00 -2.20
C ALA A 205 -8.95 -6.66 -3.08
N GLU A 206 -8.96 -5.46 -3.65
CA GLU A 206 -10.10 -4.92 -4.42
C GLU A 206 -10.03 -5.32 -5.91
N GLY A 207 -8.82 -5.55 -6.42
CA GLY A 207 -8.55 -5.91 -7.81
C GLY A 207 -8.65 -4.73 -8.78
N LEU A 208 -7.98 -4.87 -9.92
CA LEU A 208 -8.02 -3.91 -11.04
C LEU A 208 -8.93 -4.46 -12.14
N PRO A 209 -9.49 -3.60 -13.02
CA PRO A 209 -10.45 -4.04 -14.05
C PRO A 209 -9.82 -4.96 -15.12
N ARG A 210 -8.50 -4.97 -15.23
CA ARG A 210 -7.68 -5.79 -16.13
C ARG A 210 -6.23 -5.83 -15.63
N PRO A 211 -5.36 -6.68 -16.19
CA PRO A 211 -3.91 -6.57 -15.98
C PRO A 211 -3.41 -5.16 -16.34
N MET A 212 -2.91 -4.44 -15.35
CA MET A 212 -2.37 -3.07 -15.49
C MET A 212 -1.34 -2.78 -14.41
N ALA A 213 -0.41 -1.88 -14.69
CA ALA A 213 0.58 -1.48 -13.69
C ALA A 213 -0.02 -0.44 -12.72
N LEU A 214 0.37 -0.53 -11.45
CA LEU A 214 0.06 0.48 -10.43
C LEU A 214 1.38 0.99 -9.87
N LEU A 215 1.67 2.24 -10.14
CA LEU A 215 2.86 2.95 -9.67
C LEU A 215 2.50 3.78 -8.45
N VAL A 216 3.42 3.88 -7.52
CA VAL A 216 3.36 4.81 -6.39
C VAL A 216 4.67 5.57 -6.36
N GLY A 217 4.58 6.88 -6.25
CA GLY A 217 5.74 7.75 -6.17
C GLY A 217 5.53 8.93 -5.24
N SER A 218 6.56 9.74 -5.09
CA SER A 218 6.49 11.06 -4.51
C SER A 218 7.32 11.99 -5.37
N ASP A 219 6.65 12.86 -6.13
CA ASP A 219 7.25 13.95 -6.87
C ASP A 219 7.14 15.25 -6.05
N GLY A 220 8.21 16.04 -6.08
CA GLY A 220 8.34 17.25 -5.25
C GLY A 220 8.41 17.02 -3.72
N GLY A 221 8.29 15.77 -3.25
CA GLY A 221 8.42 15.36 -1.86
C GLY A 221 9.73 14.61 -1.56
N TYR A 222 9.98 14.37 -0.26
CA TYR A 222 11.06 13.50 0.20
C TYR A 222 10.47 12.25 0.87
N PRO A 223 10.97 11.03 0.58
CA PRO A 223 11.96 10.72 -0.45
C PRO A 223 11.37 10.86 -1.86
N GLY A 224 12.19 11.29 -2.83
CA GLY A 224 11.80 11.24 -4.23
C GLY A 224 11.93 9.81 -4.74
N PHE A 225 10.81 9.19 -5.12
CA PHE A 225 10.82 7.83 -5.68
C PHE A 225 9.64 7.62 -6.60
N GLU A 226 9.74 6.63 -7.47
CA GLU A 226 8.63 6.03 -8.18
C GLU A 226 8.90 4.53 -8.25
N ALA A 227 7.88 3.73 -7.93
CA ALA A 227 8.01 2.28 -7.92
C ALA A 227 6.67 1.60 -8.20
N ALA A 228 6.72 0.44 -8.85
CA ALA A 228 5.54 -0.39 -9.03
C ALA A 228 5.07 -0.99 -7.70
N ALA A 229 3.88 -0.60 -7.24
CA ALA A 229 3.14 -1.36 -6.23
C ALA A 229 2.71 -2.71 -6.83
N LEU A 230 2.20 -2.70 -8.06
CA LEU A 230 1.89 -3.90 -8.86
C LEU A 230 2.39 -3.75 -10.30
N ALA A 231 3.03 -4.78 -10.82
CA ALA A 231 3.21 -4.92 -12.27
C ALA A 231 1.96 -5.54 -12.92
N ALA A 232 1.76 -5.33 -14.23
CA ALA A 232 0.56 -5.79 -14.93
C ALA A 232 0.31 -7.30 -14.77
N ALA A 233 1.36 -8.11 -14.76
CA ALA A 233 1.28 -9.56 -14.63
C ALA A 233 1.06 -10.07 -13.19
N GLU A 234 1.14 -9.20 -12.17
CA GLU A 234 1.07 -9.59 -10.75
C GLU A 234 -0.31 -9.42 -10.14
N GLY A 235 -1.18 -8.63 -10.77
CA GLY A 235 -2.54 -8.43 -10.31
C GLY A 235 -3.34 -9.74 -10.35
N PRO A 236 -4.20 -10.01 -9.35
CA PRO A 236 -5.08 -11.16 -9.42
C PRO A 236 -5.98 -11.03 -10.66
N PRO A 237 -6.18 -12.10 -11.44
CA PRO A 237 -7.19 -12.07 -12.48
C PRO A 237 -8.52 -11.82 -11.80
N ARG A 238 -9.16 -10.67 -12.08
CA ARG A 238 -10.51 -10.42 -11.56
C ARG A 238 -11.38 -11.59 -12.04
N ASN A 239 -12.13 -12.20 -11.12
CA ASN A 239 -13.29 -13.01 -11.51
C ASN A 239 -14.21 -12.06 -12.26
N ALA A 240 -14.09 -12.07 -13.59
CA ALA A 240 -14.98 -11.30 -14.44
C ALA A 240 -16.41 -11.75 -14.09
N PRO A 241 -17.34 -10.82 -13.80
CA PRO A 241 -18.74 -11.14 -13.94
C PRO A 241 -18.92 -11.77 -15.34
N PRO A 242 -19.68 -12.86 -15.49
CA PRO A 242 -19.94 -13.41 -16.82
C PRO A 242 -20.42 -12.25 -17.68
N ALA A 243 -19.76 -12.06 -18.83
CA ALA A 243 -20.19 -11.08 -19.81
C ALA A 243 -21.70 -11.25 -19.97
N ALA A 244 -22.46 -10.21 -19.62
CA ALA A 244 -23.89 -10.24 -19.81
C ALA A 244 -24.11 -10.66 -21.27
N PRO A 245 -24.91 -11.72 -21.54
CA PRO A 245 -25.13 -12.15 -22.91
C PRO A 245 -25.60 -10.93 -23.68
N SER A 246 -24.82 -10.55 -24.70
CA SER A 246 -25.18 -9.49 -25.63
C SER A 246 -26.57 -9.86 -26.16
N GLU A 247 -27.59 -9.14 -25.72
CA GLU A 247 -28.93 -9.30 -26.25
C GLU A 247 -28.83 -9.12 -27.78
N PRO A 248 -29.29 -10.10 -28.58
CA PRO A 248 -29.34 -9.90 -30.01
C PRO A 248 -30.26 -8.71 -30.28
N ALA A 249 -29.75 -7.75 -31.06
CA ALA A 249 -30.48 -6.58 -31.51
C ALA A 249 -31.87 -7.00 -32.00
N LYS A 250 -32.91 -6.50 -31.33
CA LYS A 250 -34.30 -6.67 -31.76
C LYS A 250 -34.52 -5.81 -33.00
N ASP A 251 -34.44 -6.46 -34.16
CA ASP A 251 -35.00 -5.90 -35.38
C ASP A 251 -36.52 -5.80 -35.27
N ALA A 252 -37.02 -4.67 -35.75
CA ALA A 252 -38.40 -4.25 -35.70
C ALA A 252 -39.32 -5.15 -36.55
N GLN A 253 -40.45 -5.58 -35.99
CA GLN A 253 -41.73 -5.69 -36.71
C GLN A 253 -42.91 -5.94 -35.74
N ARG A 254 -43.97 -5.17 -35.94
CA ARG A 254 -45.35 -5.29 -35.40
C ARG A 254 -46.28 -5.29 -36.65
N PRO A 255 -47.60 -5.57 -36.60
CA PRO A 255 -48.47 -6.33 -35.67
C PRO A 255 -49.43 -7.32 -36.39
N ALA A 256 -50.11 -8.22 -35.64
CA ALA A 256 -51.51 -8.69 -35.81
C ALA A 256 -51.74 -9.87 -34.83
N GLU A 257 -52.59 -9.77 -33.80
CA GLU A 257 -54.06 -9.91 -33.77
C GLU A 257 -54.53 -11.33 -33.34
N GLN A 258 -55.47 -11.32 -32.40
CA GLN A 258 -56.48 -12.35 -32.05
C GLN A 258 -56.26 -13.36 -30.92
N ALA A 259 -57.34 -13.38 -30.12
CA ALA A 259 -57.59 -14.06 -28.86
C ALA A 259 -57.97 -15.54 -29.01
N ALA A 260 -57.69 -16.33 -27.97
CA ALA A 260 -58.58 -17.38 -27.50
C ALA A 260 -58.31 -17.66 -26.01
N ALA A 261 -59.38 -17.60 -25.21
CA ALA A 261 -59.50 -18.25 -23.90
C ALA A 261 -59.89 -19.74 -24.13
N ILE A 262 -59.86 -20.73 -23.23
CA ILE A 262 -60.11 -20.85 -21.78
C ILE A 262 -59.42 -22.19 -21.28
N PRO A 263 -59.72 -22.81 -20.09
CA PRO A 263 -58.85 -22.95 -18.92
C PRO A 263 -58.40 -24.40 -18.59
N GLY A 264 -57.56 -24.59 -17.57
CA GLY A 264 -57.35 -25.92 -16.99
C GLY A 264 -56.16 -26.05 -16.03
N ASP A 265 -56.43 -25.82 -14.76
CA ASP A 265 -56.09 -26.66 -13.59
C ASP A 265 -54.76 -27.45 -13.49
N ASN A 266 -54.07 -27.17 -12.37
CA ASN A 266 -53.32 -28.06 -11.48
C ASN A 266 -51.83 -28.45 -11.68
N SER A 267 -51.13 -28.25 -10.55
CA SER A 267 -50.01 -29.01 -9.95
C SER A 267 -48.56 -28.69 -10.32
N GLU A 268 -47.87 -28.17 -9.29
CA GLU A 268 -46.61 -28.71 -8.72
C GLU A 268 -45.31 -28.61 -9.53
N THR A 269 -44.40 -27.71 -9.13
CA THR A 269 -43.22 -28.02 -8.26
C THR A 269 -42.23 -26.85 -8.28
N TRP A 270 -42.07 -26.16 -7.15
CA TRP A 270 -40.95 -25.26 -6.88
C TRP A 270 -39.92 -26.02 -6.04
N PRO A 271 -38.61 -26.00 -6.35
CA PRO A 271 -37.61 -26.57 -5.45
C PRO A 271 -37.30 -25.59 -4.31
N GLU A 272 -37.55 -26.09 -3.10
CA GLU A 272 -36.63 -25.99 -1.95
C GLU A 272 -36.22 -24.59 -1.47
N ALA A 273 -37.07 -24.04 -0.59
CA ALA A 273 -36.72 -22.95 0.30
C ALA A 273 -35.63 -23.40 1.29
N TRP A 274 -34.53 -22.67 1.33
CA TRP A 274 -33.46 -22.83 2.31
C TRP A 274 -34.00 -22.64 3.73
N HIS A 275 -34.04 -23.73 4.49
CA HIS A 275 -34.35 -23.69 5.91
C HIS A 275 -33.23 -22.99 6.68
N LEU A 276 -33.49 -21.78 7.18
CA LEU A 276 -32.66 -21.17 8.21
C LEU A 276 -32.85 -21.92 9.54
N PRO A 277 -31.77 -22.22 10.28
CA PRO A 277 -31.90 -22.81 11.61
C PRO A 277 -32.56 -21.83 12.59
N PRO A 278 -33.26 -22.34 13.62
CA PRO A 278 -33.99 -21.50 14.57
C PRO A 278 -33.07 -20.54 15.35
N PRO A 279 -33.56 -19.34 15.70
CA PRO A 279 -32.75 -18.34 16.40
C PRO A 279 -32.46 -18.81 17.83
N GLY A 280 -31.18 -18.89 18.21
CA GLY A 280 -30.79 -19.19 19.59
C GLY A 280 -29.41 -19.84 19.81
N LEU A 281 -28.68 -20.22 18.75
CA LEU A 281 -27.34 -20.83 18.87
C LEU A 281 -26.30 -20.02 18.08
N HIS A 282 -26.04 -18.78 18.52
CA HIS A 282 -24.84 -18.07 18.09
C HIS A 282 -23.68 -18.42 19.02
N VAL A 283 -22.74 -19.21 18.49
CA VAL A 283 -21.40 -19.35 19.10
C VAL A 283 -20.66 -18.06 18.77
N THR A 284 -20.48 -17.19 19.76
CA THR A 284 -19.71 -15.94 19.58
C THR A 284 -18.23 -16.26 19.34
N GLY A 285 -17.52 -15.42 18.58
CA GLY A 285 -16.10 -15.62 18.23
C GLY A 285 -15.14 -15.77 19.44
N THR A 286 -15.59 -15.45 20.64
CA THR A 286 -14.87 -15.68 21.91
C THR A 286 -14.89 -17.15 22.36
N GLN A 287 -15.94 -17.91 22.01
CA GLN A 287 -16.03 -19.34 22.33
C GLN A 287 -15.17 -20.20 21.38
N LEU A 288 -14.97 -19.78 20.14
CA LEU A 288 -14.00 -20.40 19.21
C LEU A 288 -12.56 -20.24 19.70
N ARG A 289 -12.20 -19.05 20.20
CA ARG A 289 -10.85 -18.80 20.76
C ARG A 289 -10.52 -19.64 22.00
N ARG A 290 -11.52 -20.00 22.82
CA ARG A 290 -11.31 -20.88 23.98
C ARG A 290 -11.22 -22.37 23.65
N ARG A 291 -11.66 -22.80 22.46
CA ARG A 291 -11.62 -24.22 22.05
C ARG A 291 -10.30 -24.62 21.37
N LEU A 292 -9.51 -23.66 20.89
CA LEU A 292 -8.26 -23.90 20.16
C LEU A 292 -7.00 -23.74 21.02
N VAL A 293 -7.13 -23.34 22.29
CA VAL A 293 -5.99 -23.20 23.22
C VAL A 293 -6.23 -24.16 24.38
N THR A 294 -5.80 -25.41 24.21
CA THR A 294 -5.73 -26.39 25.30
C THR A 294 -4.36 -26.28 25.98
N GLN A 295 -4.27 -26.66 27.25
CA GLN A 295 -2.96 -26.75 27.94
C GLN A 295 -2.01 -27.74 27.23
N GLU A 296 -2.53 -28.73 26.52
CA GLU A 296 -1.73 -29.61 25.66
C GLU A 296 -1.09 -28.86 24.50
N SER A 297 -1.83 -27.97 23.80
CA SER A 297 -1.26 -27.18 22.70
C SER A 297 -0.14 -26.23 23.15
N ILE A 298 -0.22 -25.73 24.40
CA ILE A 298 0.82 -24.88 24.99
C ILE A 298 2.05 -25.72 25.36
N ALA A 299 1.84 -26.90 25.94
CA ALA A 299 2.93 -27.80 26.31
C ALA A 299 3.68 -28.37 25.09
N GLU A 300 2.99 -28.57 23.96
CA GLU A 300 3.59 -29.03 22.70
C GLU A 300 4.49 -27.94 22.08
N LEU A 301 4.06 -26.67 22.12
CA LEU A 301 4.85 -25.50 21.69
C LEU A 301 6.09 -25.26 22.57
N ASP A 302 5.99 -25.50 23.89
CA ASP A 302 7.14 -25.40 24.81
C ASP A 302 8.11 -26.59 24.67
N ALA A 303 7.65 -27.74 24.16
CA ALA A 303 8.51 -28.90 23.88
C ALA A 303 9.27 -28.77 22.55
N GLU A 304 8.74 -28.02 21.57
CA GLU A 304 9.38 -27.78 20.27
C GLU A 304 10.40 -26.63 20.26
N THR A 305 10.54 -25.89 21.37
CA THR A 305 11.54 -24.82 21.47
C THR A 305 12.95 -25.39 21.60
N SER A 306 13.53 -25.75 20.46
CA SER A 306 14.94 -26.13 20.34
C SER A 306 15.83 -25.01 20.87
N PRO A 307 16.89 -25.32 21.64
CA PRO A 307 17.73 -24.30 22.26
C PRO A 307 18.39 -23.41 21.20
N SER A 308 18.21 -22.10 21.38
CA SER A 308 18.74 -21.08 20.48
C SER A 308 20.25 -21.23 20.28
N LEU A 309 20.72 -20.88 19.08
CA LEU A 309 22.15 -20.89 18.70
C LEU A 309 23.05 -20.14 19.72
N LEU A 310 22.52 -19.13 20.40
CA LEU A 310 23.22 -18.40 21.47
C LEU A 310 23.54 -19.28 22.69
N ASN A 311 22.64 -20.20 23.09
CA ASN A 311 22.93 -21.15 24.17
C ASN A 311 24.02 -22.17 23.79
N ARG A 312 24.19 -22.45 22.49
CA ARG A 312 25.23 -23.36 21.97
C ARG A 312 26.63 -22.72 21.96
N VAL A 313 26.71 -21.41 21.71
CA VAL A 313 27.99 -20.68 21.66
C VAL A 313 28.48 -20.30 23.07
N PHE A 314 27.58 -19.89 23.97
CA PHE A 314 27.98 -19.45 25.32
C PHE A 314 28.03 -20.59 26.36
N GLY A 315 27.39 -21.73 26.10
CA GLY A 315 27.45 -22.90 27.00
C GLY A 315 28.81 -23.61 27.04
N GLY A 316 29.63 -23.47 25.99
CA GLY A 316 30.95 -24.12 25.89
C GLY A 316 32.06 -23.49 26.75
N LEU A 317 31.87 -22.26 27.24
CA LEU A 317 32.91 -21.50 27.95
C LEU A 317 32.94 -21.71 29.48
N ARG A 318 32.06 -22.55 30.05
CA ARG A 318 31.97 -22.76 31.50
C ARG A 318 32.47 -24.12 32.03
N ARG A 319 33.21 -24.90 31.23
CA ARG A 319 33.90 -26.11 31.71
C ARG A 319 35.40 -26.09 31.44
N LYS A 320 36.13 -25.28 32.20
CA LYS A 320 37.54 -25.54 32.58
C LYS A 320 37.79 -24.99 33.99
N LYS A 321 37.69 -25.88 34.97
CA LYS A 321 38.51 -25.91 36.18
C LYS A 321 39.01 -27.35 36.31
#